data_AF-A0A165PV46-F1
#
_entry.id   AF-A0A165PV46-F1
#
_cell.length_a   1.000
_cell.length_b   1.000
_cell.length_c   1.000
_cell.angle_alpha   90.00
_cell.angle_beta   90.00
_cell.angle_gamma   90.00
#
_symmetry.space_group_name_H-M   'P 1'
#
loop_
_entity.id
_entity.type
_entity.pdbx_description
1 polymer ?
#
loop_
_entity_poly.entity_id
_entity_poly.type
_entity_poly.pdbx_seq_one_letter_code
_entity_poly.pdbx_strand_id
1 'polypeptide(L)'
;MVDWNSPTELAKDALVFDKFMHVLVGLYLWEWFTSLPFDWQFVSGKKPFRWPMIFYFAGRYSLIWALIAILIALDNTQKINCQALYIFAQLVGNMSIGFASINLSVRVMAIYSMNLYIVIPLVVLILGHWSLLLQGVNVKAAFVPGSGCAITHSNNKILSAIFIYTMCFDLVVTSLTAYKLVFNTRTQSSLVKRIWRDGLLYFVTALISNIIATVFILLQLNAVMSVVMDVPSAVASTIVACRAVRRLVNFSSGPEV
;
A
#
# COMPACT_ATOMS: atom_id res chain seq x y z
N MET A 1 20.18 9.35 -26.68
CA MET A 1 19.62 8.88 -25.39
C MET A 1 19.30 10.10 -24.57
N VAL A 2 18.14 10.13 -23.91
CA VAL A 2 17.79 11.23 -22.98
C VAL A 2 18.69 11.13 -21.76
N ASP A 3 19.29 12.25 -21.34
CA ASP A 3 20.07 12.31 -20.11
C ASP A 3 19.12 12.57 -18.92
N TRP A 4 18.73 11.48 -18.26
CA TRP A 4 17.83 11.48 -17.11
C TRP A 4 18.40 12.21 -15.89
N ASN A 5 19.72 12.45 -15.83
CA ASN A 5 20.36 13.17 -14.74
C ASN A 5 20.60 14.65 -15.07
N SER A 6 20.19 15.11 -16.25
CA SER A 6 20.29 16.53 -16.59
C SER A 6 19.41 17.38 -15.66
N PRO A 7 19.86 18.58 -15.24
CA PRO A 7 19.11 19.42 -14.30
C PRO A 7 17.74 19.85 -14.86
N THR A 8 17.62 19.96 -16.18
CA THR A 8 16.36 20.27 -16.87
C THR A 8 15.35 19.13 -16.78
N GLU A 9 15.78 17.88 -16.96
CA GLU A 9 14.88 16.72 -16.81
C GLU A 9 14.54 16.47 -15.33
N LEU A 10 15.51 16.63 -14.41
CA LEU A 10 15.26 16.61 -12.97
C LEU A 10 14.16 17.58 -12.52
N ALA A 11 14.23 18.84 -12.97
CA ALA A 11 13.24 19.86 -12.63
C ALA A 11 11.86 19.54 -13.21
N LYS A 12 11.83 19.01 -14.44
CA LYS A 12 10.59 18.58 -15.11
C LYS A 12 9.96 17.38 -14.40
N ASP A 13 10.75 16.37 -14.06
CA ASP A 13 10.32 15.18 -13.33
C ASP A 13 9.80 15.56 -11.93
N ALA A 14 10.48 16.47 -11.23
CA ALA A 14 10.02 16.98 -9.94
C ALA A 14 8.67 17.70 -10.04
N LEU A 15 8.46 18.52 -11.07
CA LEU A 15 7.20 19.22 -11.30
C LEU A 15 6.06 18.24 -11.65
N VAL A 16 6.34 17.24 -12.49
CA VAL A 16 5.37 16.18 -12.81
C VAL A 16 5.03 15.36 -11.56
N PHE A 17 6.04 14.99 -10.76
CA PHE A 17 5.87 14.29 -9.50
C PHE A 17 4.98 15.08 -8.55
N ASP A 18 5.25 16.37 -8.36
CA ASP A 18 4.45 17.26 -7.51
C ASP A 18 2.97 17.25 -7.90
N LYS A 19 2.67 17.52 -9.17
CA LYS A 19 1.29 17.50 -9.69
C LYS A 19 0.63 16.13 -9.55
N PHE A 20 1.39 15.06 -9.77
CA PHE A 20 0.89 13.71 -9.67
C PHE A 20 0.54 13.32 -8.23
N MET A 21 1.37 13.71 -7.25
CA MET A 21 1.10 13.48 -5.83
C MET A 21 -0.19 14.19 -5.39
N HIS A 22 -0.42 15.42 -5.84
CA HIS A 22 -1.67 16.15 -5.58
C HIS A 22 -2.92 15.41 -6.10
N VAL A 23 -2.85 14.84 -7.31
CA VAL A 23 -3.94 14.04 -7.88
C VAL A 23 -4.20 12.78 -7.05
N LEU A 24 -3.14 12.09 -6.63
CA LEU A 24 -3.25 10.89 -5.78
C LEU A 24 -3.85 11.20 -4.42
N VAL A 25 -3.48 12.33 -3.81
CA VAL A 25 -4.07 12.80 -2.56
C VAL A 25 -5.56 13.05 -2.75
N GLY A 26 -5.95 13.75 -3.81
CA GLY A 26 -7.36 13.98 -4.12
C GLY A 26 -8.16 12.69 -4.31
N LEU A 27 -7.60 11.73 -5.05
CA LEU A 27 -8.19 10.41 -5.25
C LEU A 27 -8.38 9.66 -3.91
N TYR A 28 -7.34 9.67 -3.06
CA TYR A 28 -7.40 8.95 -1.79
C TYR A 28 -8.33 9.62 -0.78
N LEU A 29 -8.36 10.96 -0.74
CA LEU A 29 -9.32 11.71 0.06
C LEU A 29 -10.75 11.40 -0.39
N TRP A 30 -11.02 11.36 -1.70
CA TRP A 30 -12.33 10.95 -2.21
C TRP A 30 -12.71 9.53 -1.75
N GLU A 31 -11.79 8.56 -1.85
CA GLU A 31 -12.04 7.20 -1.34
C GLU A 31 -12.27 7.21 0.18
N TRP A 32 -11.56 8.06 0.92
CA TRP A 32 -11.70 8.18 2.35
C TRP A 32 -13.08 8.72 2.74
N PHE A 33 -13.50 9.85 2.16
CA PHE A 33 -14.81 10.45 2.46
C PHE A 33 -15.98 9.53 2.08
N THR A 34 -15.91 8.87 0.92
CA THR A 34 -16.98 7.95 0.49
C THR A 34 -17.11 6.70 1.37
N SER A 35 -16.08 6.37 2.14
CA SER A 35 -16.06 5.19 3.01
C SER A 35 -16.24 5.50 4.51
N LEU A 36 -16.30 6.78 4.89
CA LEU A 36 -16.61 7.22 6.25
C LEU A 36 -17.92 6.66 6.83
N PRO A 37 -19.03 6.54 6.07
CA PRO A 37 -20.26 5.98 6.64
C PRO A 37 -20.09 4.56 7.16
N PHE A 38 -19.21 3.76 6.54
CA PHE A 38 -18.88 2.42 7.00
C PHE A 38 -18.08 2.46 8.30
N ASP A 39 -17.09 3.34 8.41
CA ASP A 39 -16.28 3.45 9.63
C ASP A 39 -17.12 3.97 10.80
N TRP A 40 -18.02 4.91 10.53
CA TRP A 40 -18.95 5.43 11.53
C TRP A 40 -19.83 4.33 12.13
N GLN A 41 -20.15 3.27 11.39
CA GLN A 41 -20.90 2.13 11.95
C GLN A 41 -20.11 1.37 13.03
N PHE A 42 -18.78 1.39 13.00
CA PHE A 42 -17.95 0.80 14.05
C PHE A 42 -17.81 1.72 15.25
N VAL A 43 -17.62 3.03 15.01
CA VAL A 43 -17.52 4.03 16.08
C VAL A 43 -18.85 4.18 16.83
N SER A 44 -19.98 4.16 16.12
CA SER A 44 -21.32 4.21 16.70
C SER A 44 -21.79 2.89 17.32
N GLY A 45 -20.95 1.85 17.35
CA GLY A 45 -21.27 0.55 17.96
C GLY A 45 -22.31 -0.27 17.19
N LYS A 46 -22.73 0.15 15.99
CA LYS A 46 -23.71 -0.57 15.16
C LYS A 46 -23.17 -1.90 14.61
N LYS A 47 -21.85 -2.07 14.55
CA LYS A 47 -21.19 -3.32 14.12
C LYS A 47 -20.15 -3.80 15.13
N PRO A 48 -20.05 -5.12 15.37
CA PRO A 48 -19.06 -5.67 16.29
C PRO A 48 -17.64 -5.55 15.72
N PHE A 49 -16.71 -5.13 16.58
CA PHE A 49 -15.30 -5.01 16.21
C PHE A 49 -14.64 -6.39 16.16
N ARG A 50 -14.10 -6.77 14.99
CA ARG A 50 -13.32 -8.01 14.82
C ARG A 50 -11.84 -7.66 14.70
N TRP A 51 -10.95 -8.47 15.29
CA TRP A 51 -9.51 -8.22 15.33
C TRP A 51 -8.85 -7.85 13.98
N PRO A 52 -9.21 -8.46 12.82
CA PRO A 52 -8.65 -8.06 11.52
C PRO A 52 -8.93 -6.61 11.12
N MET A 53 -9.94 -5.96 11.72
CA MET A 53 -10.27 -4.56 11.43
C MET A 53 -9.21 -3.59 11.96
N ILE A 54 -8.37 -4.01 12.93
CA ILE A 54 -7.24 -3.20 13.41
C ILE A 54 -6.31 -2.87 12.23
N PHE A 55 -5.95 -3.86 11.43
CA PHE A 55 -5.08 -3.68 10.27
C PHE A 55 -5.75 -2.85 9.16
N TYR A 56 -7.07 -2.95 9.02
CA TYR A 56 -7.85 -2.10 8.10
C TYR A 56 -7.74 -0.61 8.50
N PHE A 57 -8.02 -0.28 9.77
CA PHE A 57 -7.96 1.10 10.23
C PHE A 57 -6.51 1.61 10.26
N ALA A 58 -5.57 0.81 10.75
CA ALA A 58 -4.16 1.19 10.83
C ALA A 58 -3.57 1.47 9.43
N GLY A 59 -3.81 0.61 8.44
CA GLY A 59 -3.35 0.81 7.07
C GLY A 59 -3.99 2.02 6.39
N ARG A 60 -5.27 2.27 6.69
CA ARG A 60 -6.00 3.41 6.14
C ARG A 60 -5.55 4.75 6.71
N TYR A 61 -5.45 4.87 8.03
CA TYR A 61 -5.04 6.13 8.65
C TYR A 61 -3.55 6.42 8.44
N SER A 62 -2.70 5.40 8.40
CA SER A 62 -1.27 5.58 8.07
C SER A 62 -1.07 6.17 6.67
N LEU A 63 -1.86 5.76 5.67
CA LEU A 63 -1.77 6.33 4.32
C LEU A 63 -2.18 7.81 4.27
N ILE A 64 -3.22 8.22 5.01
CA ILE A 64 -3.60 9.64 5.09
C ILE A 64 -2.46 10.47 5.64
N TRP A 65 -1.86 10.02 6.75
CA TRP A 65 -0.73 10.71 7.36
C TRP A 65 0.48 10.76 6.43
N ALA A 66 0.72 9.71 5.64
CA ALA A 66 1.79 9.69 4.64
C ALA A 66 1.55 10.73 3.55
N LEU A 67 0.33 10.81 3.02
CA LEU A 67 -0.07 11.76 1.98
C LEU A 67 -0.04 13.21 2.48
N ILE A 68 -0.45 13.47 3.73
CA ILE A 68 -0.33 14.79 4.36
C ILE A 68 1.15 15.17 4.51
N ALA A 69 2.00 14.25 4.94
CA ALA A 69 3.43 14.51 5.09
C ALA A 69 4.09 14.83 3.73
N ILE A 70 3.69 14.14 2.66
CA ILE A 70 4.15 14.41 1.29
C ILE A 70 3.71 15.80 0.83
N LEU A 71 2.45 16.19 1.06
CA LEU A 71 1.98 17.55 0.73
C LEU A 71 2.79 18.63 1.46
N ILE A 72 3.02 18.46 2.76
CA ILE A 72 3.84 19.39 3.54
C ILE A 72 5.28 19.46 2.98
N ALA A 73 5.82 18.33 2.51
CA ALA A 73 7.17 18.29 1.94
C ALA A 73 7.28 19.04 0.61
N LEU A 74 6.22 19.03 -0.19
CA LEU A 74 6.16 19.62 -1.53
C LEU A 74 5.77 21.11 -1.51
N ASP A 75 4.76 21.49 -0.73
CA ASP A 75 4.19 22.84 -0.75
C ASP A 75 4.93 23.84 0.16
N ASN A 76 5.65 23.35 1.17
CA ASN A 76 6.24 24.24 2.16
C ASN A 76 7.58 24.83 1.70
N THR A 77 7.60 26.15 1.55
CA THR A 77 8.78 26.94 1.16
C THR A 77 9.61 27.44 2.35
N GLN A 78 9.13 27.23 3.58
CA GLN A 78 9.84 27.64 4.81
C GLN A 78 10.82 26.56 5.30
N LYS A 79 11.85 26.96 6.05
CA LYS A 79 12.81 26.04 6.67
C LYS A 79 12.11 25.12 7.66
N ILE A 80 11.93 23.87 7.25
CA ILE A 80 11.46 22.77 8.10
C ILE A 80 12.51 21.69 8.23
N ASN A 81 12.38 20.84 9.25
CA ASN A 81 13.23 19.68 9.40
C ASN A 81 12.81 18.60 8.39
N CYS A 82 13.27 18.74 7.14
CA CYS A 82 12.98 17.82 6.04
C CYS A 82 13.32 16.37 6.40
N GLN A 83 14.39 16.16 7.17
CA GLN A 83 14.80 14.84 7.61
C GLN A 83 13.72 14.16 8.46
N ALA A 84 13.19 14.88 9.47
CA ALA A 84 12.12 14.34 10.31
C ALA A 84 10.84 14.07 9.51
N LEU A 85 10.48 14.97 8.58
CA LEU A 85 9.28 14.83 7.76
C LEU A 85 9.37 13.63 6.81
N TYR A 86 10.49 13.43 6.13
CA TYR A 86 10.68 12.30 5.22
C TYR A 86 10.80 10.97 5.97
N ILE A 87 11.47 10.94 7.13
CA ILE A 87 11.49 9.76 8.00
C ILE A 87 10.06 9.40 8.42
N PHE A 88 9.27 10.39 8.84
CA PHE A 88 7.88 10.19 9.21
C PHE A 88 7.07 9.67 8.03
N ALA A 89 7.13 10.33 6.87
CA ALA A 89 6.42 9.94 5.66
C ALA A 89 6.77 8.50 5.23
N GLN A 90 8.06 8.14 5.24
CA GLN A 90 8.52 6.80 4.91
C GLN A 90 8.00 5.76 5.91
N LEU A 91 8.04 6.08 7.21
CA LEU A 91 7.52 5.20 8.26
C LEU A 91 6.03 4.93 8.08
N VAL A 92 5.20 5.98 7.97
CA VAL A 92 3.75 5.81 7.85
C VAL A 92 3.35 5.23 6.48
N GLY A 93 4.08 5.55 5.41
CA GLY A 93 3.91 4.93 4.09
C GLY A 93 4.20 3.43 4.11
N ASN A 94 5.37 3.03 4.63
CA ASN A 94 5.75 1.63 4.79
C ASN A 94 4.78 0.87 5.69
N MET A 95 4.30 1.49 6.77
CA MET A 95 3.26 0.90 7.63
C MET A 95 1.97 0.64 6.85
N SER A 96 1.54 1.57 5.99
CA SER A 96 0.34 1.38 5.17
C SER A 96 0.46 0.15 4.25
N ILE A 97 1.60 0.02 3.56
CA ILE A 97 1.91 -1.13 2.71
C ILE A 97 1.90 -2.43 3.52
N GLY A 98 2.60 -2.46 4.65
CA GLY A 98 2.66 -3.63 5.53
C GLY A 98 1.28 -4.05 6.06
N PHE A 99 0.44 -3.09 6.43
CA PHE A 99 -0.94 -3.37 6.88
C PHE A 99 -1.85 -3.82 5.74
N ALA A 100 -1.70 -3.29 4.52
CA ALA A 100 -2.41 -3.77 3.35
C ALA A 100 -2.07 -5.24 3.06
N SER A 101 -0.77 -5.59 3.09
CA SER A 101 -0.30 -6.98 2.93
C SER A 101 -0.83 -7.93 4.01
N ILE A 102 -0.90 -7.50 5.28
CA ILE A 102 -1.54 -8.30 6.34
C ILE A 102 -3.03 -8.49 6.06
N ASN A 103 -3.76 -7.43 5.70
CA ASN A 103 -5.20 -7.49 5.40
C ASN A 103 -5.51 -8.50 4.28
N LEU A 104 -4.66 -8.55 3.25
CA LEU A 104 -4.74 -9.51 2.16
C LEU A 104 -4.42 -10.93 2.65
N SER A 105 -3.39 -11.10 3.47
CA SER A 105 -2.95 -12.42 3.97
C SER A 105 -3.92 -13.08 4.94
N VAL A 106 -4.51 -12.30 5.87
CA VAL A 106 -5.52 -12.82 6.80
C VAL A 106 -6.71 -13.44 6.06
N ARG A 107 -7.07 -12.89 4.90
CA ARG A 107 -8.10 -13.48 4.04
C ARG A 107 -7.68 -14.84 3.51
N VAL A 108 -6.46 -14.96 3.02
CA VAL A 108 -5.94 -16.25 2.54
C VAL A 108 -5.94 -17.28 3.66
N MET A 109 -5.47 -16.90 4.85
CA MET A 109 -5.52 -17.78 6.03
C MET A 109 -6.96 -18.27 6.31
N ALA A 110 -7.95 -17.39 6.20
CA ALA A 110 -9.36 -17.75 6.37
C ALA A 110 -9.90 -18.68 5.26
N ILE A 111 -9.51 -18.50 3.98
CA ILE A 111 -9.90 -19.39 2.87
C ILE A 111 -9.38 -20.82 3.10
N TYR A 112 -8.20 -20.95 3.70
CA TYR A 112 -7.60 -22.24 4.05
C TYR A 112 -8.02 -22.73 5.44
N SER A 113 -9.12 -22.21 5.99
CA SER A 113 -9.68 -22.63 7.29
C SER A 113 -8.66 -22.58 8.43
N MET A 114 -7.75 -21.59 8.40
CA MET A 114 -6.66 -21.42 9.37
C MET A 114 -5.75 -22.65 9.51
N ASN A 115 -5.59 -23.44 8.44
CA ASN A 115 -4.68 -24.57 8.44
C ASN A 115 -3.23 -24.10 8.72
N LEU A 116 -2.64 -24.63 9.79
CA LEU A 116 -1.31 -24.24 10.28
C LEU A 116 -0.21 -24.36 9.21
N TYR A 117 -0.34 -25.32 8.29
CA TYR A 117 0.60 -25.48 7.17
C TYR A 117 0.69 -24.26 6.25
N ILE A 118 -0.37 -23.44 6.17
CA ILE A 118 -0.40 -22.21 5.37
C ILE A 118 -0.19 -20.97 6.26
N VAL A 119 -0.75 -20.98 7.47
CA VAL A 119 -0.65 -19.87 8.41
C VAL A 119 0.80 -19.64 8.86
N ILE A 120 1.52 -20.70 9.25
CA ILE A 120 2.89 -20.56 9.76
C ILE A 120 3.82 -19.92 8.71
N PRO A 121 3.89 -20.41 7.46
CA PRO A 121 4.71 -19.76 6.42
C PRO A 121 4.30 -18.33 6.13
N LEU A 122 2.99 -18.04 6.07
CA LEU A 122 2.50 -16.66 5.83
C LEU A 122 2.89 -15.72 6.98
N VAL A 123 2.81 -16.15 8.23
CA VAL A 123 3.23 -15.34 9.38
C VAL A 123 4.73 -15.05 9.32
N VAL A 124 5.56 -16.05 8.99
CA VAL A 124 7.00 -15.85 8.80
C VAL A 124 7.27 -14.85 7.67
N LEU A 125 6.55 -14.96 6.55
CA LEU A 125 6.66 -14.00 5.44
C LEU A 125 6.24 -12.59 5.84
N ILE A 126 5.19 -12.43 6.66
CA ILE A 126 4.76 -11.13 7.19
C ILE A 126 5.85 -10.55 8.09
N LEU A 127 6.42 -11.32 9.01
CA LEU A 127 7.49 -10.84 9.89
C LEU A 127 8.73 -10.40 9.10
N GLY A 128 9.12 -11.17 8.09
CA GLY A 128 10.18 -10.80 7.15
C GLY A 128 9.87 -9.48 6.44
N HIS A 129 8.64 -9.30 5.96
CA HIS A 129 8.21 -8.07 5.30
C HIS A 129 8.36 -6.85 6.23
N TRP A 130 7.84 -6.94 7.45
CA TRP A 130 7.91 -5.85 8.43
C TRP A 130 9.33 -5.50 8.82
N SER A 131 10.21 -6.49 8.94
CA SER A 131 11.63 -6.24 9.25
C SER A 131 12.31 -5.39 8.16
N LEU A 132 12.04 -5.67 6.89
CA LEU A 132 12.57 -4.89 5.76
C LEU A 132 11.95 -3.50 5.69
N LEU A 133 10.63 -3.39 5.89
CA LEU A 133 9.92 -2.10 5.90
C LEU A 133 10.47 -1.14 6.97
N LEU A 134 10.78 -1.65 8.16
CA LEU A 134 11.38 -0.85 9.23
C LEU A 134 12.82 -0.44 8.91
N GLN A 135 13.59 -1.31 8.25
CA GLN A 135 14.95 -0.98 7.80
C GLN A 135 14.94 0.09 6.68
N GLY A 136 13.87 0.16 5.89
CA GLY A 136 13.66 1.13 4.82
C GLY A 136 13.49 2.58 5.25
N VAL A 137 13.31 2.86 6.54
CA VAL A 137 13.06 4.22 7.07
C VAL A 137 14.32 5.10 7.04
N ASN A 138 15.50 4.53 6.75
CA ASN A 138 16.76 5.26 6.73
C ASN A 138 16.97 6.06 5.43
N VAL A 139 16.28 7.20 5.34
CA VAL A 139 16.43 8.20 4.27
C VAL A 139 17.14 9.45 4.80
N LYS A 140 17.97 10.08 3.95
CA LYS A 140 18.55 11.40 4.23
C LYS A 140 17.98 12.45 3.29
N ALA A 141 17.43 13.50 3.87
CA ALA A 141 16.84 14.63 3.16
C ALA A 141 17.40 15.95 3.69
N ALA A 142 17.57 16.92 2.79
CA ALA A 142 18.00 18.27 3.13
C ALA A 142 17.07 19.29 2.48
N PHE A 143 16.96 20.46 3.12
CA PHE A 143 16.24 21.59 2.58
C PHE A 143 17.08 22.28 1.50
N VAL A 144 16.52 22.43 0.29
CA VAL A 144 17.15 23.13 -0.83
C VAL A 144 16.44 24.48 -1.03
N PRO A 145 17.16 25.61 -0.92
CA PRO A 145 16.57 26.93 -1.09
C PRO A 145 15.91 27.08 -2.47
N GLY A 146 14.64 27.46 -2.50
CA GLY A 146 13.87 27.70 -3.74
C GLY A 146 13.14 26.48 -4.31
N SER A 147 13.43 25.25 -3.85
CA SER A 147 12.77 24.03 -4.34
C SER A 147 12.20 23.13 -3.23
N GLY A 148 12.28 23.54 -1.96
CA GLY A 148 11.70 22.80 -0.83
C GLY A 148 12.60 21.69 -0.29
N CYS A 149 12.00 20.62 0.24
CA CYS A 149 12.74 19.48 0.77
C CYS A 149 13.11 18.49 -0.34
N ALA A 150 14.39 18.11 -0.43
CA ALA A 150 14.86 17.13 -1.40
C ALA A 150 15.60 15.97 -0.72
N ILE A 151 15.46 14.77 -1.29
CA ILE A 151 16.16 13.58 -0.83
C ILE A 151 17.61 13.65 -1.32
N THR A 152 18.57 13.69 -0.39
CA THR A 152 20.01 13.82 -0.70
C THR A 152 20.70 12.48 -0.77
N HIS A 153 20.23 11.49 -0.01
CA HIS A 153 20.78 10.15 -0.06
C HIS A 153 19.75 9.10 0.36
N SER A 154 19.47 8.17 -0.56
CA SER A 154 18.60 7.01 -0.36
C SER A 154 19.41 5.75 -0.59
N ASN A 155 19.23 4.73 0.26
CA ASN A 155 19.82 3.43 -0.03
C ASN A 155 18.90 2.66 -1.00
N ASN A 156 19.09 2.91 -2.30
CA ASN A 156 18.30 2.28 -3.35
C ASN A 156 18.31 0.74 -3.26
N LYS A 157 19.39 0.12 -2.74
CA LYS A 157 19.44 -1.34 -2.54
C LYS A 157 18.40 -1.83 -1.53
N ILE A 158 18.23 -1.10 -0.43
CA ILE A 158 17.21 -1.43 0.59
C ILE A 158 15.82 -1.20 0.02
N LEU A 159 15.61 -0.10 -0.70
CA LEU A 159 14.32 0.20 -1.31
C LEU A 159 13.94 -0.86 -2.37
N SER A 160 14.87 -1.25 -3.25
CA SER A 160 14.66 -2.35 -4.19
C SER A 160 14.35 -3.66 -3.47
N ALA A 161 15.06 -3.99 -2.39
CA ALA A 161 14.81 -5.20 -1.61
C ALA A 161 13.40 -5.22 -1.00
N ILE A 162 12.93 -4.09 -0.46
CA ILE A 162 11.57 -3.95 0.08
C ILE A 162 10.54 -4.22 -1.02
N PHE A 163 10.63 -3.53 -2.16
CA PHE A 163 9.65 -3.66 -3.23
C PHE A 163 9.63 -5.04 -3.88
N ILE A 164 10.80 -5.64 -4.12
CA ILE A 164 10.90 -7.01 -4.60
C ILE A 164 10.26 -7.96 -3.59
N TYR A 165 10.51 -7.76 -2.30
CA TYR A 165 9.90 -8.58 -1.26
C TYR A 165 8.37 -8.42 -1.25
N THR A 166 7.85 -7.19 -1.28
CA THR A 166 6.41 -6.89 -1.34
C THR A 166 5.76 -7.53 -2.57
N MET A 167 6.41 -7.43 -3.73
CA MET A 167 5.95 -8.04 -4.98
C MET A 167 5.87 -9.58 -4.86
N CYS A 168 6.93 -10.22 -4.36
CA CYS A 168 6.94 -11.67 -4.15
C CYS A 168 5.90 -12.11 -3.11
N PHE A 169 5.74 -11.33 -2.04
CA PHE A 169 4.74 -11.57 -1.01
C PHE A 169 3.32 -11.54 -1.60
N ASP A 170 2.99 -10.47 -2.33
CA ASP A 170 1.67 -10.33 -2.97
C ASP A 170 1.45 -11.40 -4.03
N LEU A 171 2.49 -11.81 -4.76
CA LEU A 171 2.42 -12.91 -5.71
C LEU A 171 2.05 -14.22 -5.00
N VAL A 172 2.74 -14.56 -3.90
CA VAL A 172 2.43 -15.78 -3.12
C VAL A 172 0.98 -15.74 -2.61
N VAL A 173 0.56 -14.63 -2.02
CA VAL A 173 -0.80 -14.46 -1.48
C VAL A 173 -1.86 -14.57 -2.61
N THR A 174 -1.60 -13.93 -3.74
CA THR A 174 -2.47 -13.97 -4.93
C THR A 174 -2.55 -15.37 -5.52
N SER A 175 -1.41 -16.06 -5.66
CA SER A 175 -1.34 -17.43 -6.17
C SER A 175 -2.07 -18.42 -5.26
N LEU A 176 -1.89 -18.32 -3.94
CA LEU A 176 -2.61 -19.17 -2.98
C LEU A 176 -4.12 -18.96 -3.06
N THR A 177 -4.56 -17.70 -3.22
CA THR A 177 -5.97 -17.35 -3.40
C THR A 177 -6.52 -17.92 -4.71
N ALA A 178 -5.81 -17.72 -5.82
CA ALA A 178 -6.20 -18.20 -7.13
C ALA A 178 -6.28 -19.73 -7.18
N TYR A 179 -5.26 -20.42 -6.64
CA TYR A 179 -5.22 -21.88 -6.57
C TYR A 179 -6.44 -22.45 -5.87
N LYS A 180 -6.74 -21.95 -4.66
CA LYS A 180 -7.89 -22.44 -3.89
C LYS A 180 -9.22 -22.16 -4.58
N LEU A 181 -9.34 -21.01 -5.25
CA LEU A 181 -10.55 -20.63 -5.98
C LEU A 181 -10.79 -21.52 -7.21
N VAL A 182 -9.74 -21.89 -7.95
CA VAL A 182 -9.84 -22.73 -9.15
C VAL A 182 -10.12 -24.19 -8.78
N PHE A 183 -9.35 -24.75 -7.85
CA PHE A 183 -9.39 -26.18 -7.54
C PHE A 183 -10.52 -26.59 -6.58
N ASN A 184 -11.05 -25.68 -5.75
CA ASN A 184 -12.11 -26.01 -4.78
C ASN A 184 -13.51 -25.56 -5.25
N THR A 185 -13.72 -25.52 -6.57
CA THR A 185 -14.97 -25.02 -7.20
C THR A 185 -16.20 -25.90 -6.99
N ARG A 186 -16.04 -27.15 -6.51
CA ARG A 186 -17.13 -28.14 -6.42
C ARG A 186 -18.01 -28.01 -5.17
N THR A 187 -17.59 -27.29 -4.14
CA THR A 187 -18.21 -27.36 -2.80
C THR A 187 -18.74 -26.02 -2.28
N GLN A 188 -18.68 -24.94 -3.07
CA GLN A 188 -19.11 -23.60 -2.63
C GLN A 188 -20.31 -23.09 -3.41
N SER A 189 -21.20 -22.36 -2.73
CA SER A 189 -22.34 -21.71 -3.37
C SER A 189 -21.86 -20.72 -4.44
N SER A 190 -22.67 -20.55 -5.49
CA SER A 190 -22.38 -19.63 -6.61
C SER A 190 -22.11 -18.19 -6.15
N LEU A 191 -22.74 -17.78 -5.04
CA LEU A 191 -22.56 -16.47 -4.42
C LEU A 191 -21.17 -16.31 -3.77
N VAL A 192 -20.74 -17.30 -2.97
CA VAL A 192 -19.43 -17.29 -2.32
C VAL A 192 -18.32 -17.30 -3.37
N LYS A 193 -18.49 -18.07 -4.45
CA LYS A 193 -17.57 -18.10 -5.59
C LYS A 193 -17.43 -16.73 -6.28
N ARG A 194 -18.52 -16.00 -6.48
CA ARG A 194 -18.48 -14.66 -7.09
C ARG A 194 -17.74 -13.66 -6.20
N ILE A 195 -17.93 -13.72 -4.89
CA ILE A 195 -17.23 -12.83 -3.93
C ILE A 195 -15.73 -13.07 -3.95
N TRP A 196 -15.30 -14.34 -3.94
CA TRP A 196 -13.87 -14.67 -3.99
C TRP A 196 -13.24 -14.35 -5.35
N ARG A 197 -13.98 -14.49 -6.44
CA ARG A 197 -13.53 -14.08 -7.77
C ARG A 197 -13.34 -12.56 -7.86
N ASP A 198 -14.27 -11.80 -7.32
CA ASP A 198 -14.14 -10.34 -7.28
C ASP A 198 -13.05 -9.92 -6.28
N GLY A 199 -12.85 -10.71 -5.22
CA GLY A 199 -11.71 -10.61 -4.33
C GLY A 199 -10.38 -10.81 -5.06
N LEU A 200 -10.28 -11.81 -5.95
CA LEU A 200 -9.08 -12.09 -6.73
C LEU A 200 -8.67 -10.91 -7.62
N LEU A 201 -9.64 -10.19 -8.20
CA LEU A 201 -9.34 -8.97 -8.96
C LEU A 201 -8.61 -7.93 -8.10
N TYR A 202 -8.99 -7.79 -6.83
CA TYR A 202 -8.29 -6.92 -5.89
C TYR A 202 -6.85 -7.38 -5.65
N PHE A 203 -6.60 -8.67 -5.41
CA PHE A 203 -5.23 -9.18 -5.27
C PHE A 203 -4.37 -8.95 -6.52
N VAL A 204 -4.93 -9.18 -7.71
CA VAL A 204 -4.23 -8.97 -8.99
C VAL A 204 -3.90 -7.49 -9.21
N THR A 205 -4.81 -6.57 -8.88
CA THR A 205 -4.54 -5.13 -9.00
C THR A 205 -3.40 -4.68 -8.08
N ALA A 206 -3.35 -5.19 -6.84
CA ALA A 206 -2.24 -4.91 -5.93
C ALA A 206 -0.91 -5.45 -6.47
N LEU A 207 -0.90 -6.69 -6.97
CA LEU A 207 0.27 -7.31 -7.58
C LEU A 207 0.79 -6.49 -8.78
N ILE A 208 -0.07 -6.09 -9.70
CA ILE A 208 0.31 -5.29 -10.87
C ILE A 208 0.91 -3.94 -10.43
N SER A 209 0.30 -3.30 -9.44
CA SER A 209 0.78 -2.01 -8.92
C SER A 209 2.20 -2.14 -8.34
N ASN A 210 2.45 -3.20 -7.57
CA ASN A 210 3.76 -3.47 -6.99
C ASN A 210 4.82 -3.91 -8.03
N ILE A 211 4.42 -4.62 -9.10
CA ILE A 211 5.31 -4.92 -10.23
C ILE A 211 5.75 -3.61 -10.90
N ILE A 212 4.80 -2.71 -11.19
CA ILE A 212 5.13 -1.43 -11.85
C ILE A 212 6.09 -0.62 -10.96
N ALA A 213 5.81 -0.51 -9.65
CA ALA A 213 6.71 0.17 -8.71
C ALA A 213 8.11 -0.45 -8.70
N THR A 214 8.21 -1.78 -8.66
CA THR A 214 9.47 -2.51 -8.66
C THR A 214 10.29 -2.26 -9.92
N VAL A 215 9.65 -2.23 -11.09
CA VAL A 215 10.32 -1.95 -12.37
C VAL A 215 10.95 -0.56 -12.38
N PHE A 216 10.22 0.47 -11.94
CA PHE A 216 10.74 1.84 -11.89
C PHE A 216 11.93 2.00 -10.94
N ILE A 217 11.90 1.30 -9.79
CA ILE A 217 13.02 1.26 -8.84
C ILE A 217 14.25 0.57 -9.44
N LEU A 218 14.06 -0.54 -10.16
CA LEU A 218 15.17 -1.32 -10.74
C LEU A 218 15.84 -0.60 -11.92
N LEU A 219 15.09 0.22 -12.67
CA LEU A 219 15.64 0.97 -13.79
C LEU A 219 16.59 2.10 -13.36
N GLN A 220 16.50 2.58 -12.11
CA GLN A 220 17.38 3.62 -11.53
C GLN A 220 17.66 4.81 -12.47
N LEU A 221 16.63 5.26 -13.20
CA LEU A 221 16.77 6.36 -14.17
C LEU A 221 17.19 7.66 -13.49
N ASN A 222 16.56 7.95 -12.33
CA ASN A 222 16.84 9.11 -11.48
C ASN A 222 16.22 8.91 -10.07
N ALA A 223 16.58 9.75 -9.10
CA ALA A 223 16.09 9.69 -7.72
C ALA A 223 14.56 9.87 -7.62
N VAL A 224 13.98 10.82 -8.36
CA VAL A 224 12.52 11.05 -8.38
C VAL A 224 11.79 9.90 -9.04
N MET A 225 12.28 9.47 -10.22
CA MET A 225 11.68 8.40 -11.02
C MET A 225 11.69 7.04 -10.29
N SER A 226 12.67 6.81 -9.42
CA SER A 226 12.73 5.59 -8.62
C SER A 226 11.61 5.50 -7.57
N VAL A 227 11.04 6.64 -7.14
CA VAL A 227 10.03 6.67 -6.06
C VAL A 227 8.65 7.08 -6.58
N VAL A 228 8.53 7.59 -7.81
CA VAL A 228 7.26 8.09 -8.38
C VAL A 228 6.13 7.07 -8.35
N MET A 229 6.45 5.78 -8.51
CA MET A 229 5.46 4.69 -8.54
C MET A 229 5.22 4.02 -7.18
N ASP A 230 5.99 4.37 -6.14
CA ASP A 230 5.80 3.88 -4.77
C ASP A 230 4.43 4.35 -4.24
N VAL A 231 4.22 5.67 -4.19
CA VAL A 231 3.00 6.27 -3.65
C VAL A 231 1.74 5.78 -4.38
N PRO A 232 1.67 5.75 -5.72
CA PRO A 232 0.56 5.13 -6.44
C PRO A 232 0.33 3.67 -6.06
N SER A 233 1.39 2.88 -5.90
CA SER A 233 1.26 1.47 -5.54
C SER A 233 0.71 1.29 -4.14
N ALA A 234 1.20 2.08 -3.18
CA ALA A 234 0.69 2.09 -1.81
C ALA A 234 -0.80 2.52 -1.78
N VAL A 235 -1.16 3.59 -2.50
CA VAL A 235 -2.55 4.06 -2.62
C VAL A 235 -3.43 2.99 -3.23
N ALA A 236 -3.05 2.42 -4.38
CA ALA A 236 -3.83 1.38 -5.06
C ALA A 236 -4.01 0.16 -4.17
N SER A 237 -2.92 -0.37 -3.59
CA SER A 237 -2.94 -1.57 -2.74
C SER A 237 -3.80 -1.37 -1.49
N THR A 238 -3.70 -0.21 -0.83
CA THR A 238 -4.49 0.11 0.36
C THR A 238 -5.97 0.30 0.02
N ILE A 239 -6.33 1.03 -1.05
CA ILE A 239 -7.72 1.19 -1.49
C ILE A 239 -8.35 -0.18 -1.74
N VAL A 240 -7.61 -1.02 -2.47
CA VAL A 240 -8.05 -2.35 -2.90
C VAL A 240 -8.22 -3.30 -1.72
N ALA A 241 -7.26 -3.33 -0.78
CA ALA A 241 -7.36 -4.07 0.47
C ALA A 241 -8.56 -3.61 1.31
N CYS A 242 -8.76 -2.29 1.45
CA CYS A 242 -9.88 -1.70 2.18
C CYS A 242 -11.24 -2.01 1.54
N ARG A 243 -11.35 -1.96 0.20
CA ARG A 243 -12.58 -2.33 -0.52
C ARG A 243 -12.91 -3.81 -0.36
N ALA A 244 -11.91 -4.69 -0.39
CA ALA A 244 -12.10 -6.10 -0.11
C ALA A 244 -12.63 -6.35 1.31
N VAL A 245 -12.16 -5.59 2.31
CA VAL A 245 -12.67 -5.60 3.70
C VAL A 245 -14.11 -5.16 3.79
N ARG A 246 -14.44 -3.98 3.29
CA ARG A 246 -15.81 -3.46 3.33
C ARG A 246 -16.79 -4.40 2.66
N ARG A 247 -16.43 -4.96 1.50
CA ARG A 247 -17.29 -5.88 0.76
C ARG A 247 -17.58 -7.17 1.54
N LEU A 248 -16.57 -7.74 2.19
CA LEU A 248 -16.74 -8.95 3.01
C LEU A 248 -17.63 -8.69 4.24
N VAL A 249 -17.40 -7.58 4.93
CA VAL A 249 -18.13 -7.22 6.15
C VAL A 249 -19.60 -6.91 5.83
N ASN A 250 -19.86 -6.14 4.78
CA ASN A 250 -21.23 -5.82 4.37
C ASN A 250 -22.02 -7.06 3.96
N PHE A 251 -21.35 -8.06 3.37
CA PHE A 251 -21.99 -9.34 3.06
C PHE A 251 -22.36 -10.13 4.32
N SER A 252 -21.45 -10.24 5.30
CA SER A 252 -21.72 -10.91 6.59
C SER A 252 -22.80 -10.22 7.44
N SER A 253 -23.21 -8.99 7.08
CA SER A 253 -24.24 -8.22 7.78
C SER A 253 -25.59 -8.21 7.05
N GLY A 254 -25.70 -8.87 5.89
CA GLY A 254 -26.97 -9.02 5.19
C GLY A 254 -27.88 -10.03 5.90
N PRO A 255 -29.22 -9.95 5.71
CA PRO A 255 -30.10 -10.97 6.26
C PRO A 255 -29.70 -12.32 5.68
N GLU A 256 -29.42 -13.29 6.55
CA GLU A 256 -29.35 -14.70 6.17
C GLU A 256 -30.71 -15.04 5.55
N VAL A 257 -30.70 -15.31 4.24
CA VAL A 257 -31.88 -15.79 3.50
C VAL A 257 -31.95 -17.30 3.64
#